data_AF-A0A6V7KHC7-F1
#
_entry.id   AF-A0A6V7KHC7-F1
#
_cell.length_a   1.000
_cell.length_b   1.000
_cell.length_c   1.000
_cell.angle_alpha   90.00
_cell.angle_beta   90.00
_cell.angle_gamma   90.00
#
_symmetry.space_group_name_H-M   'P 1'
#
loop_
_entity.id
_entity.type
_entity.pdbx_description
1 polymer ?
#
loop_
_entity_poly.entity_id
_entity_poly.type
_entity_poly.pdbx_seq_one_letter_code
_entity_poly.pdbx_strand_id
1 'polypeptide(L)' 'GDSGGPLVADGVQIGIVSFGIPCGTGVPDVYTRVSYYIDWIAERLQD' A
#
# COMPACT_ATOMS: atom_id res chain seq x y z
N GLY A 1 11.82 -7.08 -2.60
CA GLY A 1 12.36 -5.71 -2.57
C GLY A 1 11.26 -4.72 -2.87
N ASP A 2 10.06 -4.99 -2.38
CA ASP A 2 8.82 -4.40 -2.89
C ASP A 2 8.06 -3.64 -1.80
N SER A 3 8.42 -3.87 -0.53
CA SER A 3 7.85 -3.18 0.63
C SER A 3 7.96 -1.66 0.47
N GLY A 4 6.83 -0.97 0.66
CA GLY A 4 6.71 0.47 0.41
C GLY A 4 6.24 0.84 -1.01
N GLY A 5 6.21 -0.11 -1.96
CA GLY A 5 5.76 0.13 -3.32
C GLY A 5 4.24 0.39 -3.44
N PRO A 6 3.78 1.08 -4.49
CA PRO A 6 2.37 1.42 -4.67
C PRO A 6 1.57 0.27 -5.30
N LEU A 7 0.37 0.02 -4.76
CA LEU A 7 -0.69 -0.71 -5.46
C LEU A 7 -1.67 0.32 -6.05
N VAL A 8 -1.82 0.32 -7.37
CA VAL A 8 -2.61 1.31 -8.11
C VAL A 8 -3.77 0.63 -8.84
N ALA A 9 -4.97 1.22 -8.75
CA ALA A 9 -6.15 0.85 -9.53
C ALA A 9 -6.79 2.13 -10.08
N ASP A 10 -7.15 2.13 -11.37
CA ASP A 10 -7.76 3.29 -12.05
C ASP A 10 -6.99 4.62 -11.88
N GLY A 11 -5.65 4.53 -11.83
CA GLY A 11 -4.77 5.68 -11.63
C GLY A 11 -4.70 6.19 -10.17
N VAL A 12 -5.38 5.54 -9.24
CA VAL A 12 -5.38 5.90 -7.81
C VAL A 12 -4.56 4.89 -7.01
N GLN A 13 -3.66 5.37 -6.15
CA GLN A 13 -2.93 4.50 -5.22
C GLN A 13 -3.85 4.05 -4.07
N ILE A 14 -4.18 2.77 -4.02
CA ILE A 14 -5.10 2.18 -3.05
C ILE A 14 -4.38 1.41 -1.93
N GLY A 15 -3.12 1.02 -2.16
CA GLY A 15 -2.34 0.23 -1.22
C GLY A 15 -0.86 0.56 -1.22
N ILE A 16 -0.19 0.16 -0.14
CA ILE A 16 1.27 0.16 0.01
C ILE A 16 1.70 -1.26 0.32
N VAL A 17 2.64 -1.83 -0.43
CA VAL A 17 3.13 -3.20 -0.19
C VAL A 17 3.66 -3.31 1.24
N SER A 18 3.12 -4.24 2.01
CA SER A 18 3.55 -4.51 3.39
C SER A 18 4.41 -5.78 3.43
N PHE A 19 3.76 -6.94 3.43
CA PHE A 19 4.40 -8.23 3.55
C PHE A 19 3.64 -9.28 2.74
N GLY A 20 4.30 -10.40 2.53
CA GLY A 20 3.72 -11.58 1.90
C GLY A 20 4.64 -12.75 2.16
N ILE A 21 4.23 -13.93 1.72
CA ILE A 21 5.14 -15.05 1.61
C ILE A 21 5.87 -14.90 0.27
N PRO A 22 7.21 -14.86 0.25
CA PRO A 22 7.94 -14.61 -0.99
C PRO A 22 7.53 -15.55 -2.13
N CYS A 23 7.32 -14.96 -3.30
CA CYS A 23 7.29 -15.59 -4.62
C CYS A 23 6.23 -16.67 -4.86
N GLY A 24 5.04 -16.27 -5.34
CA GLY A 24 4.20 -17.10 -6.21
C GLY A 24 3.66 -18.39 -5.59
N THR A 25 3.55 -18.44 -4.27
CA THR A 25 3.14 -19.63 -3.51
C THR A 25 1.61 -19.85 -3.49
N GLY A 26 0.84 -18.98 -4.15
CA GLY A 26 -0.63 -18.99 -4.11
C GLY A 26 -1.22 -18.32 -2.85
N VAL A 27 -0.36 -17.77 -1.99
CA VAL A 27 -0.76 -16.98 -0.83
C VAL A 27 -0.87 -15.50 -1.26
N PRO A 28 -1.92 -14.78 -0.84
CA PRO A 28 -2.07 -13.38 -1.20
C PRO A 28 -1.02 -12.50 -0.52
N ASP A 29 -0.59 -11.46 -1.24
CA ASP A 29 0.20 -10.37 -0.68
C ASP A 29 -0.68 -9.44 0.16
N VAL A 30 -0.07 -8.84 1.19
CA VAL A 30 -0.75 -7.95 2.13
C VAL A 30 -0.28 -6.51 1.91
N TYR A 31 -1.24 -5.60 1.86
CA TYR A 31 -1.03 -4.18 1.61
C TYR A 31 -1.64 -3.33 2.73
N THR A 32 -0.98 -2.23 3.09
CA THR A 32 -1.57 -1.18 3.91
C THR A 32 -2.62 -0.44 3.08
N ARG A 33 -3.86 -0.38 3.54
CA ARG A 33 -4.97 0.32 2.86
C ARG A 33 -4.81 1.84 2.96
N VAL A 34 -4.50 2.51 1.84
CA VAL A 34 -4.23 3.97 1.83
C VAL A 34 -5.42 4.78 2.35
N SER A 35 -6.64 4.41 1.96
CA SER A 35 -7.84 5.15 2.37
C SER A 35 -8.08 5.17 3.88
N TYR A 36 -7.52 4.21 4.64
CA TYR A 36 -7.64 4.20 6.11
C TYR A 36 -6.76 5.29 6.76
N TYR A 37 -5.67 5.66 6.11
CA TYR A 37 -4.68 6.62 6.63
C TYR A 37 -4.74 7.98 5.94
N ILE A 38 -5.72 8.23 5.08
CA ILE A 38 -5.71 9.41 4.21
C ILE A 38 -5.69 10.73 5.00
N ASP A 39 -6.41 10.78 6.13
CA ASP A 39 -6.42 11.96 7.01
C ASP A 39 -5.06 12.18 7.67
N TRP A 40 -4.43 11.12 8.17
CA TRP A 40 -3.09 11.18 8.76
C TRP A 40 -2.05 11.60 7.71
N ILE A 41 -2.14 11.09 6.49
CA ILE A 41 -1.26 11.49 5.39
C ILE A 41 -1.45 12.99 5.09
N ALA A 42 -2.71 13.44 4.97
CA ALA A 42 -3.02 14.83 4.67
C ALA A 42 -2.55 15.80 5.76
N GLU A 43 -2.67 15.43 7.04
CA GLU A 43 -2.15 16.21 8.18
C GLU A 43 -0.62 16.39 8.08
N ARG A 44 0.11 15.37 7.60
CA ARG A 44 1.58 15.40 7.52
C ARG A 44 2.16 15.93 6.21
N LEU A 45 1.29 16.33 5.29
CA LEU A 45 1.67 17.04 4.07
C LEU A 45 1.42 18.54 4.15
N GLN A 46 0.72 19.02 5.19
CA GLN A 46 0.55 20.45 5.47
C GLN A 46 1.81 21.01 6.14
N ASP A 47 2.84 21.23 5.33
CA ASP A 47 3.91 22.18 5.64
C ASP A 47 3.60 23.55 5.02
#